data_AF-A0A085FJA2-F1
#
_entry.id   AF-A0A085FJA2-F1
#
_cell.length_a   1.000
_cell.length_b   1.000
_cell.length_c   1.000
_cell.angle_alpha   90.00
_cell.angle_beta   90.00
_cell.angle_gamma   90.00
#
_symmetry.space_group_name_H-M   'P 1'
#
loop_
_entity.id
_entity.type
_entity.pdbx_description
1 polymer ?
#
loop_
_entity_poly.entity_id
_entity_poly.type
_entity_poly.pdbx_seq_one_letter_code
_entity_poly.pdbx_strand_id
1 'polypeptide(L)' 'MSTYFGSAYIRLDDPAEYKEYTPEEVSFAYSLGARYILNFLDAYLKDDPLGRAYLAKRPAANGAAPHSMRMEYMPVKRGG' A
#
# COMPACT_ATOMS: atom_id res chain seq x y z
N MET A 1 25.05 9.99 2.77
CA MET A 1 24.16 9.31 1.81
C MET A 1 23.21 8.48 2.64
N SER A 2 22.00 8.98 2.93
CA SER A 2 21.06 8.27 3.78
C SER A 2 20.15 7.42 2.90
N THR A 3 20.31 6.10 2.99
CA THR A 3 19.44 5.11 2.36
C THR A 3 18.14 5.06 3.16
N TYR A 4 17.17 5.88 2.76
CA TYR A 4 15.86 5.87 3.40
C TYR A 4 15.05 4.68 2.87
N PHE A 5 14.96 3.62 3.67
CA PHE A 5 14.01 2.54 3.41
C PHE A 5 12.61 3.06 3.78
N GLY A 6 11.60 2.86 2.92
CA GLY A 6 10.24 3.33 3.21
C GLY A 6 9.69 2.84 4.56
N SER A 7 10.10 1.64 5.00
CA SER A 7 9.75 1.10 6.33
C SER A 7 10.44 1.80 7.51
N ALA A 8 11.53 2.54 7.27
CA ALA A 8 12.25 3.26 8.32
C ALA A 8 11.46 4.50 8.76
N TYR A 9 10.91 5.27 7.82
CA TYR A 9 10.02 6.42 8.10
C TYR A 9 8.82 6.01 8.96
N ILE A 10 8.17 4.90 8.58
CA ILE A 10 7.00 4.37 9.32
C ILE A 10 7.29 4.10 10.80
N ARG A 11 8.52 3.72 11.13
CA ARG A 11 8.89 3.25 12.48
C ARG A 11 9.64 4.28 13.31
N LEU A 12 10.26 5.26 12.66
CA LEU A 12 11.22 6.16 13.28
C LEU A 12 10.78 7.62 13.23
N ASP A 13 9.77 7.97 12.42
CA ASP A 13 9.21 9.31 12.45
C ASP A 13 8.43 9.56 13.74
N ASP A 14 8.44 10.81 14.17
CA ASP A 14 7.62 11.28 15.28
C ASP A 14 6.13 11.08 14.92
N PRO A 15 5.34 10.40 15.77
CA PRO A 15 3.90 10.27 15.59
C PRO A 15 3.18 11.62 15.35
N ALA A 16 3.72 12.74 15.83
CA ALA A 16 3.17 14.07 15.61
C ALA A 16 3.25 14.56 14.14
N GLU A 17 4.08 13.95 13.29
CA GLU A 17 4.20 14.29 11.86
C GLU A 17 3.04 13.70 11.02
N TYR A 18 2.27 12.77 11.59
CA TYR A 18 1.17 12.09 10.93
C TYR A 18 -0.11 12.93 11.02
N LYS A 19 -0.57 13.46 9.88
CA LYS A 19 -1.74 14.37 9.83
C LYS A 19 -3.04 13.68 9.45
N GLU A 20 -3.02 12.88 8.38
CA GLU A 20 -4.23 12.30 7.78
C GLU A 20 -4.42 10.81 8.09
N TYR A 21 -3.35 10.11 8.43
CA TYR A 21 -3.34 8.68 8.71
C TYR A 21 -2.55 8.43 9.98
N THR A 22 -2.98 7.52 10.85
CA THR A 22 -2.18 7.16 12.02
C THR A 22 -0.92 6.38 11.61
N PRO A 23 0.14 6.37 12.43
CA PRO A 23 1.31 5.53 12.17
C PRO A 23 0.96 4.05 11.93
N GLU A 24 -0.04 3.53 12.66
CA GLU A 24 -0.54 2.16 12.49
C GLU A 24 -1.21 1.96 11.14
N GLU A 25 -2.00 2.93 10.66
CA GLU A 25 -2.63 2.88 9.34
C GLU A 25 -1.59 2.90 8.22
N VAL A 26 -0.55 3.73 8.34
CA VAL A 26 0.55 3.79 7.36
C VAL A 26 1.35 2.49 7.35
N SER A 27 1.67 1.96 8.54
CA SER A 27 2.35 0.67 8.69
C SER A 27 1.54 -0.48 8.08
N PHE A 28 0.23 -0.49 8.34
CA PHE A 28 -0.67 -1.48 7.77
C PHE A 28 -0.75 -1.35 6.25
N ALA A 29 -0.92 -0.15 5.71
CA ALA A 29 -0.97 0.09 4.26
C ALA A 29 0.31 -0.38 3.56
N TYR A 30 1.49 -0.12 4.16
CA TYR A 30 2.76 -0.62 3.65
C TYR A 30 2.81 -2.16 3.65
N SER A 31 2.39 -2.79 4.76
CA SER A 31 2.34 -4.26 4.87
C SER A 31 1.41 -4.89 3.83
N LEU A 32 0.31 -4.20 3.51
CA LEU A 32 -0.66 -4.62 2.52
C LEU A 32 -0.07 -4.52 1.11
N GLY A 33 0.60 -3.41 0.79
CA GLY A 33 1.33 -3.25 -0.48
C GLY A 33 2.38 -4.35 -0.70
N ALA A 34 3.17 -4.66 0.32
CA ALA A 34 4.14 -5.76 0.26
C ALA A 34 3.47 -7.13 0.00
N ARG A 35 2.29 -7.37 0.59
CA ARG A 35 1.51 -8.60 0.35
C ARG A 35 0.94 -8.68 -1.06
N TYR A 36 0.48 -7.57 -1.63
CA TYR A 36 0.07 -7.54 -3.04
C TYR A 36 1.23 -7.87 -3.97
N ILE A 37 2.42 -7.30 -3.73
CA ILE A 37 3.62 -7.59 -4.51
C ILE A 37 3.97 -9.07 -4.41
N LEU A 38 4.01 -9.63 -3.19
CA LEU A 38 4.29 -11.05 -2.98
C LEU A 38 3.32 -11.94 -3.75
N ASN A 39 2.00 -11.73 -3.60
CA ASN A 39 1.00 -12.56 -4.27
C ASN A 39 1.00 -12.39 -5.79
N PHE A 40 1.39 -11.22 -6.30
CA PHE A 40 1.66 -11.03 -7.72
C PHE A 40 2.83 -11.87 -8.22
N LEU A 41 3.95 -11.84 -7.50
CA LEU A 41 5.12 -12.64 -7.86
C LEU A 41 4.82 -14.13 -7.78
N ASP A 42 4.13 -14.59 -6.72
CA ASP A 42 3.74 -15.99 -6.58
C ASP A 42 2.78 -16.43 -7.71
N ALA A 43 1.77 -15.60 -8.03
CA ALA A 43 0.79 -15.90 -9.07
C ALA A 43 1.41 -16.08 -10.47
N TYR A 44 2.40 -15.25 -10.83
CA TYR A 44 2.91 -15.18 -12.19
C TYR A 44 4.29 -15.80 -12.39
N LEU A 45 5.12 -15.89 -11.36
CA LEU A 45 6.43 -16.55 -11.45
C LEU A 45 6.38 -18.01 -11.02
N LYS A 46 5.43 -18.38 -10.14
CA LYS A 46 5.29 -19.75 -9.62
C LYS A 46 3.99 -20.44 -10.07
N ASP A 47 3.18 -19.77 -10.87
CA ASP A 47 1.84 -20.21 -11.28
C ASP A 47 0.91 -20.53 -10.09
N ASP A 48 1.10 -19.86 -8.96
CA ASP A 48 0.38 -20.17 -7.72
C ASP A 48 -1.10 -19.73 -7.78
N PRO A 49 -2.07 -20.66 -7.70
CA PRO A 49 -3.49 -20.32 -7.69
C PRO A 49 -3.92 -19.52 -6.46
N LEU A 50 -3.23 -19.65 -5.32
CA LEU A 50 -3.54 -18.87 -4.12
C LEU A 50 -3.15 -17.40 -4.30
N GLY A 51 -2.02 -17.13 -4.98
CA GLY A 51 -1.64 -15.77 -5.36
C GLY A 51 -2.71 -15.12 -6.24
N ARG A 52 -3.19 -15.84 -7.26
CA ARG A 52 -4.30 -15.35 -8.11
C ARG A 52 -5.58 -15.11 -7.33
N ALA A 53 -5.95 -16.05 -6.44
CA ALA A 53 -7.13 -15.92 -5.60
C ALA A 53 -7.04 -14.72 -4.65
N TYR A 54 -5.86 -14.42 -4.09
CA TYR A 54 -5.64 -13.24 -3.26
C TYR A 54 -5.85 -11.95 -4.05
N LEU A 55 -5.27 -11.86 -5.26
CA LEU A 55 -5.40 -10.69 -6.14
C LEU A 55 -6.82 -10.46 -6.65
N ALA A 56 -7.62 -11.53 -6.80
CA ALA A 56 -9.01 -11.43 -7.24
C ALA A 56 -9.95 -10.88 -6.16
N LYS A 57 -9.52 -10.84 -4.88
CA LYS A 57 -10.34 -10.27 -3.80
C LYS A 57 -10.45 -8.76 -3.96
N ARG A 58 -11.62 -8.21 -3.62
CA ARG A 58 -11.75 -6.77 -3.40
C ARG A 58 -10.76 -6.35 -2.32
N PRO A 59 -10.02 -5.24 -2.45
CA PRO A 59 -9.00 -4.92 -1.47
C PRO A 59 -9.51 -4.70 -0.04
N ALA A 60 -10.77 -4.30 0.14
CA ALA A 60 -11.44 -4.28 1.44
C ALA A 60 -11.49 -5.68 2.11
N ALA A 61 -11.66 -6.75 1.33
CA ALA A 61 -11.60 -8.13 1.83
C ALA A 61 -10.16 -8.57 2.19
N ASN A 62 -9.15 -7.81 1.74
CA ASN A 62 -7.75 -7.97 2.14
C ASN A 62 -7.37 -7.02 3.31
N GLY A 63 -8.35 -6.31 3.88
CA GLY A 63 -8.19 -5.44 5.03
C GLY A 63 -7.88 -3.98 4.71
N ALA A 64 -7.86 -3.57 3.44
CA ALA A 64 -7.68 -2.17 3.08
C ALA A 64 -8.78 -1.30 3.72
N ALA A 65 -8.37 -0.22 4.37
CA ALA A 65 -9.30 0.75 4.92
C ALA A 65 -10.09 1.46 3.80
N PRO A 66 -11.40 1.70 3.92
CA PRO A 66 -12.19 2.30 2.85
C PRO A 66 -11.68 3.68 2.39
N HIS A 67 -11.13 4.47 3.32
CA HIS A 67 -10.58 5.80 3.04
C HIS A 67 -9.18 5.79 2.42
N SER A 68 -8.42 4.69 2.53
CA SER A 68 -7.09 4.57 1.90
C SER A 68 -7.16 4.16 0.42
N MET A 69 -8.34 3.80 -0.07
CA MET A 69 -8.58 3.35 -1.44
C MET A 69 -9.16 4.43 -2.37
N ARG A 70 -9.13 5.71 -1.96
CA ARG A 70 -9.58 6.80 -2.81
C ARG A 70 -8.60 6.96 -3.98
N MET A 71 -9.00 6.49 -5.15
CA MET A 71 -8.38 6.90 -6.41
C MET A 71 -8.80 8.35 -6.66
N GLU A 72 -7.97 9.30 -6.26
CA GLU A 72 -8.17 10.69 -6.65
C GLU A 72 -7.79 10.86 -8.11
N TYR A 73 -8.79 11.12 -8.95
CA TYR A 73 -8.54 11.57 -10.31
C TYR A 73 -8.07 13.02 -10.26
N MET A 74 -6.78 13.25 -10.49
CA MET A 74 -6.28 14.59 -10.80
C MET A 74 -6.33 14.82 -12.31
N PRO A 75 -7.28 15.65 -12.82
CA PRO A 75 -7.23 16.06 -14.21
C PRO A 75 -5.94 16.83 -14.49
N VAL A 76 -5.33 16.58 -15.64
CA VAL A 76 -4.17 17.35 -16.11
C VAL A 76 -4.56 18.83 -16.15
N LYS A 77 -3.90 19.65 -15.32
CA LYS A 77 -3.99 21.11 -15.45
C LYS A 77 -3.38 21.50 -16.80
N ARG A 78 -4.23 21.82 -17.78
CA ARG A 78 -3.78 22.44 -19.03
C ARG A 78 -3.23 23.81 -18.65
N GLY A 79 -1.92 24.00 -18.83
CA GLY A 79 -1.25 25.28 -18.55
C GLY A 79 -1.95 26.43 -19.27
N GLY A 80 -2.19 27.52 -18.53
CA GLY A 80 -2.63 28.80 -19.07
C GLY A 80 -1.43 29.65 -19.48
#